data_AF-A0A4P5P4D9-F1
#
_entry.id   AF-A0A4P5P4D9-F1
#
_cell.length_a   1.000
_cell.length_b   1.000
_cell.length_c   1.000
_cell.angle_alpha   90.00
_cell.angle_beta   90.00
_cell.angle_gamma   90.00
#
_symmetry.space_group_name_H-M   'P 1'
#
loop_
_entity.id
_entity.type
_entity.pdbx_description
1 polymer ?
#
loop_
_entity_poly.entity_id
_entity_poly.type
_entity_poly.pdbx_seq_one_letter_code
_entity_poly.pdbx_strand_id
1 'polypeptide(L)'
;MAETNITYNEAQKRVIRLLDNATPKSQLIKWGVGYIPDHYKRLSISMKEAIKLAILGAKDAKGYFGTDLFFTQALLYGAVISGKYKTFIVVTPSQYGKSWLCGQIAIRLADDRRQMYVAGGNSSTTDIIMSKVIAHIQTVDSSVKNKMLETADKIERLQTAMSKRKLAFKGGGSIESISLGEAFNDPKQGNAAIGRGGDYIIDEASMISDDVYAELGRREFANVTGEKYISFEISNPHNPGRFFDKLTNEHVPEDSLIVWMDARTAYEEGRIISKKQVTESTFFAHKSTCIRYLLCELEDYSESSLFNPVEIDDSELDRESIFFLGVDSAYKGKDGIEAVLCALESNGKVRVFDKFSLKKENWIDGVTSKEIISELLGIIKAYDVQMVCIDVGKGIWLVEGLSQYANGFSVKGIDFGSGTTKVRKEAKHYAAVYGFNKRAEIHMDLADLIDNQKVSFTKHMYESMRDQMNAVKGIRKGDGAKTAIIPKDEIKAIIGKSPDELDATLLSIHAVILYSLTQGAFIYQ
;
A
#
# COMPACT_ATOMS: atom_id res chain seq x y z
N MET A 1 33.08 -11.17 27.59
CA MET A 1 31.85 -10.49 27.13
C MET A 1 31.74 -10.79 25.66
N ALA A 2 30.79 -11.62 25.26
CA ALA A 2 30.62 -11.99 23.85
C ALA A 2 30.06 -10.78 23.10
N GLU A 3 30.85 -10.21 22.20
CA GLU A 3 30.35 -9.29 21.18
C GLU A 3 29.38 -10.09 20.30
N THR A 4 28.08 -9.92 20.53
CA THR A 4 27.06 -10.30 19.58
C THR A 4 27.34 -9.53 18.30
N ASN A 5 27.87 -10.21 17.28
CA ASN A 5 27.92 -9.69 15.91
C ASN A 5 26.48 -9.39 15.48
N ILE A 6 26.09 -8.11 15.55
CA ILE A 6 24.79 -7.66 15.07
C ILE A 6 24.83 -7.71 13.54
N THR A 7 24.20 -8.73 12.96
CA THR A 7 24.03 -8.82 11.51
C THR A 7 22.88 -7.89 11.09
N TYR A 8 23.21 -6.79 10.41
CA TYR A 8 22.20 -5.89 9.85
C TYR A 8 21.57 -6.48 8.57
N ASN A 9 20.27 -6.26 8.38
CA ASN A 9 19.60 -6.56 7.11
C ASN A 9 19.97 -5.52 6.01
N GLU A 10 19.62 -5.80 4.76
CA GLU A 10 19.98 -4.92 3.64
C GLU A 10 19.40 -3.51 3.76
N ALA A 11 18.16 -3.35 4.22
CA ALA A 11 17.57 -2.02 4.43
C ALA A 11 18.34 -1.22 5.51
N GLN A 12 18.72 -1.87 6.61
CA GLN A 12 19.55 -1.27 7.67
C GLN A 12 20.93 -0.86 7.14
N LYS A 13 21.60 -1.72 6.36
CA LYS A 13 22.88 -1.39 5.71
C LYS A 13 22.75 -0.20 4.76
N ARG A 14 21.66 -0.13 3.99
CA ARG A 14 21.38 1.01 3.10
C ARG A 14 21.19 2.31 3.88
N VAL A 15 20.47 2.30 4.99
CA VAL A 15 20.31 3.47 5.87
C VAL A 15 21.67 3.92 6.43
N ILE A 16 22.50 2.99 6.91
CA ILE A 16 23.85 3.32 7.41
C ILE A 16 24.67 3.99 6.30
N ARG A 17 24.74 3.37 5.12
CA ARG A 17 25.48 3.92 3.97
C ARG A 17 24.95 5.29 3.57
N LEU A 18 23.63 5.49 3.59
CA LEU A 18 22.99 6.76 3.30
C LEU A 18 23.44 7.86 4.27
N LEU A 19 23.49 7.57 5.57
CA LEU A 19 23.99 8.50 6.59
C LEU A 19 25.51 8.69 6.53
N ASP A 20 26.27 7.67 6.15
CA ASP A 20 27.72 7.75 5.99
C ASP A 20 28.15 8.65 4.84
N ASN A 21 27.32 8.73 3.80
CA ASN A 21 27.52 9.65 2.68
C ASN A 21 27.04 11.08 2.96
N ALA A 22 26.56 11.40 4.16
CA ALA A 22 26.10 12.74 4.49
C ALA A 22 27.24 13.77 4.45
N THR A 23 26.94 14.95 3.89
CA THR A 23 27.87 16.06 3.82
C THR A 23 28.22 16.54 5.23
N PRO A 24 29.51 16.65 5.61
CA PRO A 24 29.91 17.09 6.94
C PRO A 24 29.36 18.48 7.28
N LYS A 25 28.92 18.68 8.54
CA LYS A 25 28.35 19.97 9.00
C LYS A 25 29.26 21.18 8.75
N SER A 26 30.58 20.99 8.72
CA SER A 26 31.56 22.05 8.43
C SER A 26 31.52 22.54 6.97
N GLN A 27 30.93 21.76 6.07
CA GLN A 27 30.78 22.08 4.65
C GLN A 27 29.35 22.54 4.30
N LEU A 28 28.39 22.34 5.20
CA LEU A 28 27.01 22.78 5.02
C LEU A 28 26.84 24.26 5.35
N ILE A 29 25.96 24.93 4.61
CA ILE A 29 25.63 26.33 4.86
C ILE A 29 24.72 26.41 6.08
N LYS A 30 25.12 27.20 7.09
CA LYS A 30 24.31 27.41 8.29
C LYS A 30 23.00 28.11 7.95
N TRP A 31 21.90 27.59 8.49
CA TRP A 31 20.56 28.18 8.39
C TRP A 31 20.10 28.66 9.77
N GLY A 32 19.04 29.49 9.83
CA GLY A 32 18.51 30.02 11.09
C GLY A 32 18.29 28.93 12.15
N VAL A 33 17.64 27.83 11.75
CA VAL A 33 17.58 26.58 12.51
C VAL A 33 18.25 25.47 11.69
N GLY A 34 19.37 24.94 12.17
CA GLY A 34 20.10 23.87 11.51
C GLY A 34 20.94 24.33 10.32
N TYR A 35 20.88 23.60 9.22
CA TYR A 35 21.69 23.82 8.02
C TYR A 35 20.86 23.65 6.75
N ILE A 36 21.35 24.19 5.64
CA ILE A 36 20.82 23.88 4.31
C ILE A 36 21.38 22.51 3.90
N PRO A 37 20.55 21.47 3.74
CA PRO A 37 21.02 20.16 3.30
C PRO A 37 21.48 20.24 1.83
N ASP A 38 22.50 19.46 1.51
CA ASP A 38 23.03 19.31 0.15
C ASP A 38 22.31 18.17 -0.58
N HIS A 39 21.88 17.17 0.17
CA HIS A 39 21.18 16.00 -0.35
C HIS A 39 19.66 16.15 -0.33
N TYR A 40 19.07 15.86 -1.48
CA TYR A 40 17.66 15.54 -1.65
C TYR A 40 17.57 14.28 -2.48
N LYS A 41 16.65 13.38 -2.12
CA LYS A 41 16.33 12.25 -3.00
C LYS A 41 15.73 12.73 -4.31
N ARG A 42 14.88 13.76 -4.22
CA ARG A 42 14.40 14.52 -5.38
C ARG A 42 14.02 15.92 -4.97
N LEU A 43 14.47 16.91 -5.74
CA LEU A 43 14.00 18.28 -5.67
C LEU A 43 13.73 18.74 -7.11
N SER A 44 12.48 19.06 -7.44
CA SER A 44 12.12 19.40 -8.84
C SER A 44 12.52 20.81 -9.28
N ILE A 45 13.22 21.56 -8.42
CA ILE A 45 13.64 22.93 -8.66
C ILE A 45 15.13 23.10 -8.36
N SER A 46 15.74 24.13 -8.95
CA SER A 46 17.12 24.47 -8.62
C SER A 46 17.27 24.92 -7.16
N MET A 47 18.43 24.64 -6.56
CA MET A 47 18.74 25.13 -5.21
C MET A 47 18.70 26.66 -5.09
N LYS A 48 19.00 27.39 -6.16
CA LYS A 48 18.87 28.86 -6.19
C LYS A 48 17.42 29.30 -5.96
N GLU A 49 16.47 28.66 -6.64
CA GLU A 49 15.04 28.92 -6.44
C GLU A 49 14.60 28.44 -5.06
N ALA A 50 15.07 27.28 -4.60
CA ALA A 50 14.75 26.76 -3.29
C ALA A 50 15.16 27.72 -2.16
N ILE A 51 16.37 28.29 -2.23
CA ILE A 51 16.86 29.28 -1.26
C ILE A 51 15.99 30.53 -1.28
N LYS A 52 15.62 31.04 -2.46
CA LYS A 52 14.74 32.21 -2.59
C LYS A 52 13.39 31.98 -1.90
N LEU A 53 12.78 30.82 -2.14
CA LEU A 53 11.52 30.43 -1.50
C LEU A 53 11.69 30.25 0.01
N ALA A 54 12.77 29.60 0.45
CA ALA A 54 13.05 29.41 1.87
C ALA A 54 13.23 30.73 2.62
N ILE A 55 13.91 31.72 2.04
CA ILE A 55 14.05 33.06 2.64
C ILE A 55 12.69 33.73 2.79
N LEU A 56 11.84 33.66 1.75
CA LEU A 56 10.48 34.19 1.78
C LEU A 56 9.67 33.53 2.90
N GLY A 57 9.71 32.20 2.99
CA GLY A 57 8.96 31.45 3.97
C GLY A 57 9.45 31.67 5.40
N ALA A 58 10.76 31.74 5.64
CA ALA A 58 11.31 32.01 6.96
C ALA A 58 10.94 33.42 7.45
N LYS A 59 10.99 34.43 6.57
CA LYS A 59 10.61 35.81 6.91
C LYS A 59 9.13 35.89 7.29
N ASP A 60 8.26 35.30 6.48
CA ASP A 60 6.82 35.32 6.73
C ASP A 60 6.47 34.52 8.01
N ALA A 61 6.98 33.30 8.17
CA ALA A 61 6.73 32.49 9.36
C ALA A 61 7.23 33.15 10.66
N LYS A 62 8.39 33.84 10.61
CA LYS A 62 8.90 34.59 11.75
C LYS A 62 8.00 35.77 12.11
N GLY A 63 7.51 36.51 11.10
CA GLY A 63 6.60 37.63 11.31
C GLY A 63 5.22 37.19 11.80
N TYR A 64 4.72 36.06 11.28
CA TYR A 64 3.35 35.60 11.51
C TYR A 64 3.19 34.74 12.76
N PHE A 65 4.15 33.87 13.04
CA PHE A 65 4.08 32.89 14.13
C PHE A 65 5.21 33.05 15.16
N GLY A 66 6.15 33.97 14.95
CA GLY A 66 7.33 34.13 15.82
C GLY A 66 8.35 32.99 15.72
N THR A 67 8.12 32.01 14.84
CA THR A 67 8.87 30.75 14.79
C THR A 67 9.99 30.78 13.75
N ASP A 68 11.16 30.25 14.12
CA ASP A 68 12.25 30.01 13.18
C ASP A 68 12.10 28.62 12.57
N LEU A 69 12.07 28.55 11.23
CA LEU A 69 11.90 27.31 10.48
C LEU A 69 13.25 26.73 10.06
N PHE A 70 13.36 25.40 10.04
CA PHE A 70 14.40 24.73 9.28
C PHE A 70 14.28 25.04 7.77
N PHE A 71 15.37 24.89 7.02
CA PHE A 71 15.44 25.31 5.62
C PHE A 71 14.32 24.74 4.75
N THR A 72 14.11 23.44 4.82
CA THR A 72 13.10 22.72 4.02
C THR A 72 11.66 23.05 4.42
N GLN A 73 11.40 23.31 5.70
CA GLN A 73 10.10 23.79 6.16
C GLN A 73 9.84 25.20 5.61
N ALA A 74 10.86 26.06 5.67
CA ALA A 74 10.80 27.40 5.12
C ALA A 74 10.61 27.38 3.60
N LEU A 75 11.26 26.44 2.90
CA LEU A 75 11.08 26.21 1.46
C LEU A 75 9.64 25.88 1.13
N LEU A 76 9.06 24.86 1.78
CA LEU A 76 7.70 24.42 1.53
C LEU A 76 6.68 25.54 1.84
N TYR A 77 6.83 26.19 2.99
CA TYR A 77 6.00 27.32 3.39
C TYR A 77 6.09 28.48 2.39
N GLY A 78 7.32 28.87 2.04
CA GLY A 78 7.63 29.92 1.08
C GLY A 78 7.07 29.65 -0.31
N ALA A 79 7.15 28.40 -0.75
CA ALA A 79 6.61 27.96 -2.03
C ALA A 79 5.08 28.08 -2.08
N VAL A 80 4.38 27.77 -0.98
CA VAL A 80 2.93 27.98 -0.86
C VAL A 80 2.58 29.47 -0.95
N ILE A 81 3.20 30.32 -0.12
CA ILE A 81 2.88 31.75 -0.09
C ILE A 81 3.32 32.51 -1.34
N SER A 82 4.27 31.98 -2.11
CA SER A 82 4.68 32.56 -3.39
C SER A 82 3.55 32.59 -4.42
N GLY A 83 2.54 31.72 -4.28
CA GLY A 83 1.47 31.52 -5.25
C GLY A 83 1.88 30.86 -6.57
N LYS A 84 3.18 30.62 -6.78
CA LYS A 84 3.75 30.04 -8.02
C LYS A 84 3.34 28.59 -8.25
N TYR A 85 3.30 27.80 -7.18
CA TYR A 85 3.00 26.37 -7.24
C TYR A 85 1.59 26.10 -6.71
N LYS A 86 0.87 25.21 -7.38
CA LYS A 86 -0.51 24.79 -7.05
C LYS A 86 -0.59 23.31 -6.67
N THR A 87 0.45 22.52 -6.94
CA THR A 87 0.52 21.12 -6.53
C THR A 87 1.85 20.86 -5.85
N PHE A 88 1.83 20.32 -4.65
CA PHE A 88 3.01 20.00 -3.86
C PHE A 88 2.98 18.51 -3.55
N ILE A 89 4.07 17.80 -3.86
CA ILE A 89 4.23 16.38 -3.58
C ILE A 89 5.44 16.26 -2.67
N VAL A 90 5.18 15.93 -1.40
CA VAL A 90 6.17 16.06 -0.34
C VAL A 90 6.33 14.74 0.39
N VAL A 91 7.55 14.22 0.37
CA VAL A 91 7.95 13.03 1.13
C VAL A 91 9.05 13.42 2.10
N THR A 92 8.90 13.06 3.37
CA THR A 92 9.88 13.41 4.40
C THR A 92 10.04 12.25 5.37
N PRO A 93 11.19 12.06 6.05
CA PRO A 93 11.33 10.99 7.04
C PRO A 93 10.41 11.20 8.26
N SER A 94 10.26 10.19 9.11
CA SER A 94 9.42 10.32 10.31
C SER A 94 9.93 11.43 11.24
N GLN A 95 9.00 12.03 12.02
CA GLN A 95 9.26 13.12 12.96
C GLN A 95 9.86 14.41 12.35
N TYR A 96 9.72 14.63 11.05
CA TYR A 96 10.14 15.87 10.38
C TYR A 96 9.37 17.14 10.81
N GLY A 97 8.28 17.00 11.56
CA GLY A 97 7.39 18.13 11.87
C GLY A 97 6.48 18.54 10.72
N LYS A 98 6.08 17.57 9.87
CA LYS A 98 5.14 17.75 8.74
C LYS A 98 3.81 18.37 9.19
N SER A 99 3.09 17.70 10.08
CA SER A 99 1.77 18.13 10.55
C SER A 99 1.84 19.48 11.28
N TRP A 100 2.97 19.78 11.93
CA TRP A 100 3.22 21.08 12.55
C TRP A 100 3.32 22.19 11.50
N LEU A 101 4.06 21.98 10.41
CA LEU A 101 4.15 22.94 9.32
C LEU A 101 2.81 23.12 8.60
N CYS A 102 2.08 22.02 8.34
CA CYS A 102 0.75 22.05 7.72
C CYS A 102 -0.21 22.96 8.49
N GLY A 103 -0.14 22.97 9.83
CA GLY A 103 -0.96 23.85 10.64
C GLY A 103 -0.70 25.34 10.38
N GLN A 104 0.58 25.74 10.20
CA GLN A 104 0.94 27.12 9.86
C GLN A 104 0.47 27.48 8.45
N ILE A 105 0.67 26.58 7.48
CA ILE A 105 0.19 26.76 6.10
C ILE A 105 -1.32 26.96 6.07
N ALA A 106 -2.07 26.13 6.80
CA ALA A 106 -3.52 26.20 6.85
C ALA A 106 -4.02 27.55 7.40
N ILE A 107 -3.42 28.05 8.49
CA ILE A 107 -3.75 29.36 9.07
C ILE A 107 -3.42 30.49 8.09
N ARG A 108 -2.25 30.43 7.45
CA ARG A 108 -1.81 31.47 6.52
C ARG A 108 -2.73 31.59 5.31
N LEU A 109 -3.15 30.46 4.72
CA LEU A 109 -4.09 30.44 3.59
C LEU A 109 -5.50 30.89 4.01
N ALA A 110 -5.96 30.47 5.19
CA ALA A 110 -7.26 30.87 5.70
C ALA A 110 -7.33 32.38 6.00
N ASP A 111 -6.26 32.98 6.52
CA ASP A 111 -6.20 34.44 6.72
C ASP A 111 -6.21 35.23 5.39
N ASP A 112 -5.66 34.64 4.32
CA ASP A 112 -5.79 35.13 2.93
C ASP A 112 -7.18 34.87 2.33
N ARG A 113 -8.19 34.61 3.19
CA ARG A 113 -9.61 34.40 2.84
C ARG A 113 -9.86 33.14 2.01
N ARG A 114 -8.93 32.19 2.00
CA ARG A 114 -9.06 30.93 1.23
C ARG A 114 -9.79 29.86 2.05
N GLN A 115 -10.52 28.99 1.36
CA GLN A 115 -11.16 27.82 1.98
C GLN A 115 -10.16 26.67 1.96
N MET A 116 -9.82 26.16 3.14
CA MET A 116 -8.72 25.21 3.35
C MET A 116 -9.25 23.93 3.98
N TYR A 117 -9.14 22.82 3.28
CA TYR A 117 -9.57 21.49 3.73
C TYR A 117 -8.38 20.63 4.15
N VAL A 118 -8.31 20.29 5.44
CA VAL A 118 -7.38 19.28 5.95
C VAL A 118 -8.02 17.92 5.69
N ALA A 119 -7.43 17.14 4.79
CA ALA A 119 -7.98 15.91 4.27
C ALA A 119 -7.06 14.72 4.58
N GLY A 120 -7.65 13.55 4.80
CA GLY A 120 -6.95 12.29 5.04
C GLY A 120 -7.92 11.11 4.84
N GLY A 121 -7.39 9.88 4.86
CA GLY A 121 -8.22 8.68 4.64
C GLY A 121 -9.34 8.53 5.67
N ASN A 122 -9.05 8.87 6.93
CA ASN A 122 -10.01 8.87 8.04
C ASN A 122 -9.88 10.12 8.91
N SER A 123 -10.85 10.38 9.79
CA SER A 123 -10.85 11.59 10.61
C SER A 123 -9.69 11.68 11.59
N SER A 124 -9.22 10.56 12.14
CA SER A 124 -8.13 10.56 13.13
C SER A 124 -6.81 11.06 12.57
N THR A 125 -6.53 10.83 11.28
CA THR A 125 -5.36 11.43 10.61
C THR A 125 -5.47 12.96 10.53
N THR A 126 -6.65 13.48 10.16
CA THR A 126 -6.87 14.93 10.04
C THR A 126 -6.86 15.67 11.38
N ASP A 127 -7.24 14.98 12.47
CA ASP A 127 -7.25 15.55 13.83
C ASP A 127 -5.85 15.94 14.31
N ILE A 128 -4.80 15.27 13.82
CA ILE A 128 -3.40 15.60 14.16
C ILE A 128 -3.05 17.00 13.65
N ILE A 129 -3.33 17.29 12.37
CA ILE A 129 -3.06 18.61 11.78
C ILE A 129 -3.95 19.67 12.42
N MET A 130 -5.24 19.40 12.63
CA MET A 130 -6.14 20.34 13.32
C MET A 130 -5.67 20.67 14.73
N SER A 131 -5.15 19.69 15.47
CA SER A 131 -4.55 19.92 16.78
C SER A 131 -3.35 20.87 16.70
N LYS A 132 -2.54 20.78 15.63
CA LYS A 132 -1.44 21.74 15.38
C LYS A 132 -1.94 23.12 14.97
N VAL A 133 -3.02 23.22 14.19
CA VAL A 133 -3.68 24.50 13.87
C VAL A 133 -4.10 25.21 15.16
N ILE A 134 -4.80 24.51 16.06
CA ILE A 134 -5.24 25.07 17.34
C ILE A 134 -4.05 25.55 18.17
N ALA A 135 -2.96 24.78 18.22
CA ALA A 135 -1.75 25.17 18.94
C ALA A 135 -1.12 26.45 18.35
N HIS A 136 -1.01 26.54 17.02
CA HIS A 136 -0.42 27.71 16.34
C HIS A 136 -1.22 28.99 16.49
N ILE A 137 -2.55 28.90 16.57
CA ILE A 137 -3.43 30.05 16.82
C ILE A 137 -3.11 30.75 18.15
N GLN A 138 -2.49 30.05 19.10
CA GLN A 138 -2.11 30.66 20.38
C GLN A 138 -0.90 31.58 20.25
N THR A 139 0.01 31.28 19.31
CA THR A 139 1.28 31.99 19.12
C THR A 139 1.31 32.83 17.85
N VAL A 140 0.26 32.77 17.02
CA VAL A 140 0.12 33.61 15.82
C VAL A 140 -0.03 35.08 16.22
N ASP A 141 0.41 35.97 15.33
CA ASP A 141 0.28 37.41 15.50
C ASP A 141 -1.16 37.82 15.83
N SER A 142 -1.27 38.84 16.68
CA SER A 142 -2.56 39.30 17.20
C SER A 142 -3.52 39.75 16.10
N SER A 143 -3.00 40.26 14.98
CA SER A 143 -3.83 40.68 13.84
C SER A 143 -4.63 39.52 13.22
N VAL A 144 -4.09 38.29 13.27
CA VAL A 144 -4.73 37.07 12.77
C VAL A 144 -5.72 36.54 13.79
N LYS A 145 -5.30 36.48 15.06
CA LYS A 145 -6.14 36.03 16.18
C LYS A 145 -7.42 36.87 16.28
N ASN A 146 -7.33 38.18 16.09
CA ASN A 146 -8.47 39.10 16.14
C ASN A 146 -9.48 38.92 14.99
N LYS A 147 -9.04 38.35 13.87
CA LYS A 147 -9.91 37.99 12.75
C LYS A 147 -10.66 36.69 12.98
N MET A 148 -10.31 35.86 13.97
CA MET A 148 -11.10 34.66 14.23
C MET A 148 -12.53 35.01 14.67
N LEU A 149 -13.51 34.23 14.21
CA LEU A 149 -14.91 34.40 14.62
C LEU A 149 -15.16 33.88 16.05
N GLU A 150 -14.26 33.06 16.59
CA GLU A 150 -14.36 32.54 17.95
C GLU A 150 -13.75 33.50 18.99
N THR A 151 -14.39 33.64 20.15
CA THR A 151 -13.90 34.49 21.25
C THR A 151 -12.66 33.87 21.93
N ALA A 152 -11.76 34.71 22.45
CA ALA A 152 -10.52 34.27 23.11
C ALA A 152 -10.76 33.23 24.23
N ASP A 153 -11.78 33.43 25.07
CA ASP A 153 -12.17 32.49 26.13
C ASP A 153 -12.65 31.12 25.62
N LYS A 154 -13.17 31.07 24.38
CA LYS A 154 -13.54 29.80 23.75
C LYS A 154 -12.31 29.08 23.22
N ILE A 155 -11.28 29.78 22.74
CA ILE A 155 -10.06 29.18 22.20
C ILE A 155 -9.29 28.40 23.28
N GLU A 156 -9.22 28.89 24.51
CA GLU A 156 -8.62 28.14 25.63
C GLU A 156 -9.46 26.91 26.01
N ARG A 157 -10.79 26.99 25.92
CA ARG A 157 -11.71 25.84 26.09
C ARG A 157 -11.72 24.87 24.90
N LEU A 158 -11.20 25.24 23.72
CA LEU A 158 -11.10 24.34 22.56
C LEU A 158 -10.08 23.22 22.79
N GLN A 159 -9.11 23.39 23.69
CA GLN A 159 -8.15 22.34 24.04
C GLN A 159 -8.82 21.15 24.73
N THR A 160 -9.89 21.38 25.50
CA THR A 160 -10.60 20.33 26.26
C THR A 160 -11.72 19.64 25.49
N ALA A 161 -12.12 20.19 24.34
CA ALA A 161 -13.12 19.61 23.45
C ALA A 161 -12.54 19.47 22.03
N MET A 162 -11.95 18.31 21.73
CA MET A 162 -11.47 17.90 20.39
C MET A 162 -12.58 17.80 19.30
N SER A 163 -13.66 18.58 19.39
CA SER A 163 -14.89 18.38 18.61
C SER A 163 -15.10 19.35 17.47
N LYS A 164 -14.26 20.39 17.28
CA LYS A 164 -14.46 21.35 16.18
C LYS A 164 -13.71 20.98 14.92
N ARG A 165 -14.48 20.48 13.95
CA ARG A 165 -14.05 20.18 12.57
C ARG A 165 -13.85 21.42 11.70
N LYS A 166 -14.17 22.62 12.17
CA LYS A 166 -14.11 23.85 11.36
C LYS A 166 -13.74 25.08 12.17
N LEU A 167 -12.84 25.89 11.63
CA LEU A 167 -12.44 27.22 12.12
C LEU A 167 -12.67 28.25 11.01
N ALA A 168 -13.29 29.39 11.32
CA ALA A 168 -13.64 30.40 10.32
C ALA A 168 -13.13 31.80 10.71
N PHE A 169 -12.77 32.58 9.69
CA PHE A 169 -12.18 33.91 9.83
C PHE A 169 -13.15 35.00 9.37
N LYS A 170 -13.11 36.16 10.05
CA LYS A 170 -13.82 37.39 9.71
C LYS A 170 -13.26 37.92 8.39
N GLY A 171 -14.15 38.16 7.43
CA GLY A 171 -13.77 38.61 6.08
C GLY A 171 -13.61 37.50 5.05
N GLY A 172 -13.88 36.24 5.44
CA GLY A 172 -13.77 35.07 4.57
C GLY A 172 -12.61 34.16 4.97
N GLY A 173 -12.61 32.94 4.44
CA GLY A 173 -11.62 31.91 4.75
C GLY A 173 -12.03 30.99 5.91
N SER A 174 -11.67 29.71 5.78
CA SER A 174 -11.91 28.72 6.82
C SER A 174 -10.96 27.54 6.72
N ILE A 175 -10.76 26.84 7.83
CA ILE A 175 -10.03 25.58 7.92
C ILE A 175 -11.03 24.51 8.34
N GLU A 176 -11.22 23.47 7.55
CA GLU A 176 -12.16 22.38 7.84
C GLU A 176 -11.47 21.02 7.69
N SER A 177 -11.60 20.15 8.70
CA SER A 177 -11.14 18.76 8.62
C SER A 177 -12.18 17.88 7.94
N ILE A 178 -11.77 17.13 6.92
CA ILE A 178 -12.64 16.25 6.16
C ILE A 178 -12.02 14.85 6.02
N SER A 179 -12.86 13.83 6.08
CA SER A 179 -12.48 12.46 5.76
C SER A 179 -12.73 12.22 4.27
N LEU A 180 -11.74 11.69 3.57
CA LEU A 180 -11.89 11.26 2.18
C LEU A 180 -12.47 9.84 2.06
N GLY A 181 -12.54 9.12 3.18
CA GLY A 181 -13.08 7.76 3.27
C GLY A 181 -11.98 6.73 2.98
N GLU A 182 -11.97 5.62 3.74
CA GLU A 182 -11.18 4.42 3.43
C GLU A 182 -11.87 3.66 2.28
N ALA A 183 -12.03 4.28 1.13
CA ALA A 183 -12.98 3.81 0.12
C ALA A 183 -12.29 3.06 -1.03
N PHE A 184 -11.89 1.81 -0.76
CA PHE A 184 -11.71 0.80 -1.83
C PHE A 184 -13.04 0.11 -2.20
N ASN A 185 -14.09 0.24 -1.37
CA ASN A 185 -15.36 -0.48 -1.57
C ASN A 185 -16.51 0.38 -2.16
N ASP A 186 -16.49 1.72 -2.00
CA ASP A 186 -17.44 2.64 -2.66
C ASP A 186 -16.90 4.11 -2.65
N PRO A 187 -16.41 4.66 -3.78
CA PRO A 187 -15.81 5.99 -3.85
C PRO A 187 -16.74 7.16 -3.47
N LYS A 188 -18.06 6.91 -3.44
CA LYS A 188 -19.08 7.93 -3.15
C LYS A 188 -19.54 7.91 -1.70
N GLN A 189 -19.40 6.79 -1.00
CA GLN A 189 -19.83 6.65 0.39
C GLN A 189 -18.75 7.19 1.34
N GLY A 190 -19.01 8.35 1.94
CA GLY A 190 -18.13 8.92 2.97
C GLY A 190 -16.99 9.81 2.45
N ASN A 191 -16.84 10.00 1.14
CA ASN A 191 -15.91 10.97 0.58
C ASN A 191 -16.46 12.40 0.72
N ALA A 192 -16.00 13.11 1.76
CA ALA A 192 -16.45 14.47 2.03
C ALA A 192 -15.86 15.51 1.05
N ALA A 193 -14.98 15.14 0.12
CA ALA A 193 -14.52 16.09 -0.91
C ALA A 193 -15.59 16.45 -1.93
N ILE A 194 -16.62 15.61 -2.10
CA ILE A 194 -17.68 15.85 -3.09
C ILE A 194 -18.41 17.17 -2.76
N GLY A 195 -18.48 18.06 -3.76
CA GLY A 195 -19.15 19.37 -3.66
C GLY A 195 -18.36 20.45 -2.91
N ARG A 196 -17.12 20.18 -2.50
CA ARG A 196 -16.23 21.18 -1.87
C ARG A 196 -15.20 21.69 -2.89
N GLY A 197 -15.11 23.01 -3.01
CA GLY A 197 -14.09 23.70 -3.80
C GLY A 197 -13.22 24.54 -2.89
N GLY A 198 -11.90 24.35 -2.94
CA GLY A 198 -10.94 25.04 -2.09
C GLY A 198 -9.55 24.41 -2.15
N ASP A 199 -8.66 24.90 -1.30
CA ASP A 199 -7.32 24.34 -1.12
C ASP A 199 -7.36 23.08 -0.25
N TYR A 200 -6.43 22.18 -0.49
CA TYR A 200 -6.33 20.90 0.22
C TYR A 200 -4.93 20.70 0.77
N ILE A 201 -4.85 20.27 2.03
CA ILE A 201 -3.68 19.63 2.62
C ILE A 201 -4.09 18.19 2.81
N ILE A 202 -3.42 17.28 2.12
CA ILE A 202 -3.75 15.85 2.10
C ILE A 202 -2.66 15.13 2.87
N ASP A 203 -3.00 14.66 4.07
CA ASP A 203 -2.11 13.84 4.91
C ASP A 203 -2.24 12.36 4.52
N GLU A 204 -1.16 11.61 4.67
CA GLU A 204 -1.05 10.22 4.21
C GLU A 204 -1.54 10.03 2.76
N ALA A 205 -1.15 10.96 1.89
CA ALA A 205 -1.62 11.07 0.51
C ALA A 205 -1.45 9.79 -0.33
N SER A 206 -0.46 8.93 -0.04
CA SER A 206 -0.28 7.65 -0.74
C SER A 206 -1.31 6.58 -0.36
N MET A 207 -2.14 6.82 0.66
CA MET A 207 -3.23 5.93 1.07
C MET A 207 -4.56 6.28 0.40
N ILE A 208 -4.60 7.36 -0.38
CA ILE A 208 -5.81 7.82 -1.07
C ILE A 208 -5.90 7.14 -2.45
N SER A 209 -7.07 6.57 -2.77
CA SER A 209 -7.30 5.90 -4.06
C SER A 209 -7.41 6.89 -5.22
N ASP A 210 -7.12 6.43 -6.43
CA ASP A 210 -7.13 7.26 -7.64
C ASP A 210 -8.52 7.85 -7.93
N ASP A 211 -9.60 7.11 -7.66
CA ASP A 211 -10.98 7.59 -7.82
C ASP A 211 -11.30 8.77 -6.88
N VAL A 212 -10.88 8.69 -5.62
CA VAL A 212 -11.04 9.79 -4.66
C VAL A 212 -10.23 11.00 -5.10
N TYR A 213 -9.05 10.77 -5.64
CA TYR A 213 -8.18 11.76 -6.24
C TYR A 213 -8.77 12.42 -7.49
N ALA A 214 -9.54 11.69 -8.29
CA ALA A 214 -10.27 12.23 -9.43
C ALA A 214 -11.40 13.17 -8.97
N GLU A 215 -12.10 12.82 -7.88
CA GLU A 215 -13.11 13.70 -7.27
C GLU A 215 -12.50 15.00 -6.71
N LEU A 216 -11.28 14.94 -6.16
CA LEU A 216 -10.50 16.14 -5.79
C LEU A 216 -10.10 17.00 -6.99
N GLY A 217 -10.10 16.44 -8.20
CA GLY A 217 -9.81 17.14 -9.46
C GLY A 217 -10.75 18.31 -9.76
N ARG A 218 -11.93 18.37 -9.10
CA ARG A 218 -12.84 19.53 -9.15
C ARG A 218 -12.15 20.84 -8.77
N ARG A 219 -11.07 20.78 -7.98
CA ARG A 219 -10.21 21.93 -7.63
C ARG A 219 -9.64 22.67 -8.84
N GLU A 220 -9.57 22.01 -9.99
CA GLU A 220 -9.05 22.56 -11.25
C GLU A 220 -10.05 23.51 -11.92
N PHE A 221 -11.34 23.40 -11.57
CA PHE A 221 -12.43 24.13 -12.22
C PHE A 221 -13.28 24.96 -11.24
N ALA A 222 -13.04 24.84 -9.93
CA ALA A 222 -13.93 25.38 -8.90
C ALA A 222 -13.78 26.89 -8.60
N ASN A 223 -12.84 27.59 -9.25
CA ASN A 223 -12.60 29.02 -9.01
C ASN A 223 -13.06 29.88 -10.20
N VAL A 224 -13.81 30.94 -9.92
CA VAL A 224 -14.28 31.94 -10.90
C VAL A 224 -13.15 32.68 -11.63
N THR A 225 -11.94 32.69 -11.06
CA THR A 225 -10.76 33.33 -11.69
C THR A 225 -10.05 32.42 -12.69
N GLY A 226 -10.45 31.14 -12.82
CA GLY A 226 -9.77 30.15 -13.64
C GLY A 226 -8.45 29.63 -13.05
N GLU A 227 -8.05 30.08 -11.86
CA GLU A 227 -6.87 29.56 -11.17
C GLU A 227 -7.18 28.28 -10.39
N LYS A 228 -6.29 27.29 -10.51
CA LYS A 228 -6.34 26.07 -9.70
C LYS A 228 -6.16 26.38 -8.21
N TYR A 229 -6.94 25.71 -7.37
CA TYR A 229 -6.66 25.67 -5.92
C TYR A 229 -5.43 24.82 -5.60
N ILE A 230 -4.82 25.10 -4.46
CA ILE A 230 -3.63 24.42 -3.97
C ILE A 230 -3.97 23.00 -3.53
N SER A 231 -3.13 22.05 -3.89
CA SER A 231 -3.11 20.70 -3.32
C SER A 231 -1.72 20.44 -2.75
N PHE A 232 -1.66 20.30 -1.43
CA PHE A 232 -0.45 20.06 -0.67
C PHE A 232 -0.47 18.62 -0.15
N GLU A 233 0.11 17.72 -0.95
CA GLU A 233 0.11 16.27 -0.74
C GLU A 233 1.36 15.86 0.06
N ILE A 234 1.16 15.33 1.26
CA ILE A 234 2.22 14.82 2.12
C ILE A 234 1.99 13.34 2.39
N SER A 235 3.02 12.52 2.18
CA SER A 235 2.99 11.12 2.56
C SER A 235 4.40 10.53 2.56
N ASN A 236 4.60 9.41 3.25
CA ASN A 236 5.63 8.47 2.80
C ASN A 236 5.02 7.60 1.69
N PRO A 237 5.82 7.05 0.75
CA PRO A 237 5.29 6.18 -0.30
C PRO A 237 4.85 4.84 0.30
N HIS A 238 3.60 4.74 0.75
CA HIS A 238 3.04 3.51 1.33
C HIS A 238 2.55 2.51 0.28
N ASN A 239 2.01 3.02 -0.84
CA ASN A 239 1.44 2.24 -1.92
C ASN A 239 1.93 2.76 -3.28
N PRO A 240 1.99 1.90 -4.31
CA PRO A 240 2.03 2.35 -5.70
C PRO A 240 0.71 3.08 -6.04
N GLY A 241 0.72 3.95 -7.06
CA GLY A 241 -0.45 4.72 -7.50
C GLY A 241 -0.16 6.21 -7.70
N ARG A 242 -1.20 7.03 -7.93
CA ARG A 242 -1.06 8.42 -8.41
C ARG A 242 -0.05 9.27 -7.63
N PHE A 243 -0.02 9.17 -6.30
CA PHE A 243 0.94 9.92 -5.50
C PHE A 243 2.39 9.53 -5.83
N PHE A 244 2.67 8.22 -5.89
CA PHE A 244 4.00 7.70 -6.24
C PHE A 244 4.36 7.94 -7.71
N ASP A 245 3.38 7.86 -8.61
CA ASP A 245 3.58 8.14 -10.04
C ASP A 245 3.97 9.60 -10.24
N LYS A 246 3.26 10.55 -9.60
CA LYS A 246 3.65 11.97 -9.61
C LYS A 246 5.04 12.19 -9.00
N LEU A 247 5.34 11.49 -7.91
CA LEU A 247 6.63 11.58 -7.21
C LEU A 247 7.81 11.12 -8.08
N THR A 248 7.59 10.17 -8.99
CA THR A 248 8.62 9.54 -9.83
C THR A 248 8.61 10.01 -11.30
N ASN A 249 7.54 10.64 -11.76
CA ASN A 249 7.42 11.14 -13.14
C ASN A 249 8.56 12.11 -13.50
N GLU A 250 9.29 11.84 -14.57
CA GLU A 250 10.41 12.67 -15.04
C GLU A 250 9.95 14.08 -15.47
N HIS A 251 8.76 14.19 -16.04
CA HIS A 251 8.17 15.44 -16.53
C HIS A 251 7.29 16.07 -15.45
N VAL A 252 7.86 16.99 -14.69
CA VAL A 252 7.14 17.72 -13.63
C VAL A 252 6.43 18.94 -14.24
N PRO A 253 5.10 19.10 -14.06
CA PRO A 253 4.40 20.30 -14.50
C PRO A 253 4.97 21.58 -13.86
N GLU A 254 4.94 22.71 -14.58
CA GLU A 254 5.54 23.97 -14.11
C GLU A 254 4.93 24.51 -12.81
N ASP A 255 3.64 24.24 -12.58
CA ASP A 255 2.89 24.62 -11.37
C ASP A 255 3.05 23.62 -10.22
N SER A 256 3.94 22.62 -10.36
CA SER A 256 4.12 21.53 -9.41
C SER A 256 5.52 21.54 -8.77
N LEU A 257 5.58 21.26 -7.47
CA LEU A 257 6.80 21.16 -6.69
C LEU A 257 6.92 19.80 -6.02
N ILE A 258 8.01 19.09 -6.29
CA ILE A 258 8.35 17.82 -5.63
C ILE A 258 9.50 18.07 -4.67
N VAL A 259 9.30 17.71 -3.41
CA VAL A 259 10.34 17.71 -2.37
C VAL A 259 10.36 16.34 -1.70
N TRP A 260 11.33 15.51 -2.08
CA TRP A 260 11.53 14.16 -1.56
C TRP A 260 12.80 14.11 -0.73
N MET A 261 12.62 13.91 0.57
CA MET A 261 13.65 13.91 1.58
C MET A 261 13.71 12.56 2.28
N ASP A 262 14.91 12.17 2.70
CA ASP A 262 15.19 10.94 3.44
C ASP A 262 16.00 11.24 4.71
N ALA A 263 16.44 10.20 5.40
CA ALA A 263 17.21 10.32 6.63
C ALA A 263 18.51 11.12 6.45
N ARG A 264 19.16 11.10 5.27
CA ARG A 264 20.34 11.93 5.01
C ARG A 264 19.97 13.39 4.95
N THR A 265 18.91 13.77 4.23
CA THR A 265 18.43 15.16 4.20
C THR A 265 18.14 15.67 5.62
N ALA A 266 17.44 14.89 6.44
CA ALA A 266 17.12 15.26 7.81
C ALA A 266 18.36 15.31 8.74
N TYR A 267 19.37 14.48 8.50
CA TYR A 267 20.63 14.49 9.24
C TYR A 267 21.49 15.71 8.88
N GLU A 268 21.62 16.03 7.60
CA GLU A 268 22.34 17.22 7.13
C GLU A 268 21.67 18.51 7.61
N GLU A 269 20.34 18.59 7.53
CA GLU A 269 19.57 19.74 8.03
C GLU A 269 19.69 19.90 9.57
N GLY A 270 20.12 18.85 10.28
CA GLY A 270 20.35 18.87 11.72
C GLY A 270 19.15 18.47 12.57
N ARG A 271 18.12 17.85 11.96
CA ARG A 271 16.98 17.28 12.69
C ARG A 271 17.31 15.95 13.34
N ILE A 272 18.00 15.08 12.59
CA ILE A 272 18.62 13.90 13.17
C ILE A 272 19.94 14.36 13.77
N ILE A 273 20.13 14.14 15.07
CA ILE A 273 21.25 14.72 15.81
C ILE A 273 22.52 13.92 15.56
N SER A 274 22.40 12.59 15.50
CA SER A 274 23.53 11.67 15.32
C SER A 274 23.12 10.41 14.57
N LYS A 275 24.08 9.75 13.92
CA LYS A 275 23.89 8.42 13.32
C LYS A 275 23.48 7.39 14.39
N LYS A 276 24.08 7.50 15.58
CA LYS A 276 23.79 6.65 16.75
C LYS A 276 22.30 6.69 17.13
N GLN A 277 21.71 7.88 17.14
CA GLN A 277 20.26 8.06 17.39
C GLN A 277 19.41 7.24 16.41
N VAL A 278 19.82 7.16 15.14
CA VAL A 278 19.11 6.35 14.14
C VAL A 278 19.35 4.87 14.41
N THR A 279 20.61 4.43 14.49
CA THR A 279 20.96 3.01 14.60
C THR A 279 20.49 2.33 15.89
N GLU A 280 20.26 3.11 16.96
CA GLU A 280 19.72 2.60 18.24
C GLU A 280 18.20 2.76 18.37
N SER A 281 17.54 3.36 17.38
CA SER A 281 16.08 3.55 17.41
C SER A 281 15.33 2.25 17.10
N THR A 282 14.13 2.12 17.66
CA THR A 282 13.20 1.05 17.30
C THR A 282 12.79 1.10 15.83
N PHE A 283 12.79 2.29 15.20
CA PHE A 283 12.58 2.46 13.77
C PHE A 283 13.68 1.79 12.93
N PHE A 284 14.93 1.81 13.41
CA PHE A 284 16.01 1.14 12.71
C PHE A 284 16.01 -0.37 12.94
N ALA A 285 15.47 -0.84 14.07
CA ALA A 285 15.39 -2.27 14.38
C ALA A 285 14.54 -3.06 13.37
N HIS A 286 13.52 -2.43 12.77
CA HIS A 286 12.64 -3.09 11.79
C HIS A 286 12.95 -2.65 10.35
N LYS A 287 12.97 -3.64 9.44
CA LYS A 287 13.20 -3.40 8.01
C LYS A 287 12.15 -2.49 7.39
N SER A 288 10.87 -2.74 7.68
CA SER A 288 9.76 -1.98 7.10
C SER A 288 9.82 -0.50 7.46
N THR A 289 10.18 -0.17 8.69
CA THR A 289 10.35 1.20 9.15
C THR A 289 11.63 1.84 8.61
N CYS A 290 12.70 1.07 8.38
CA CYS A 290 13.88 1.56 7.65
C CYS A 290 13.50 2.01 6.23
N ILE A 291 12.78 1.18 5.49
CA ILE A 291 12.39 1.49 4.10
C ILE A 291 11.43 2.69 4.07
N ARG A 292 10.33 2.62 4.81
CA ARG A 292 9.26 3.63 4.72
C ARG A 292 9.64 4.98 5.32
N TYR A 293 10.36 4.99 6.44
CA TYR A 293 10.50 6.21 7.25
C TYR A 293 11.92 6.77 7.31
N LEU A 294 12.94 5.99 6.93
CA LEU A 294 14.34 6.44 6.89
C LEU A 294 14.85 6.55 5.45
N LEU A 295 14.61 5.55 4.60
CA LEU A 295 14.92 5.60 3.17
C LEU A 295 13.83 6.35 2.36
N CYS A 296 12.63 6.47 2.94
CA CYS A 296 11.46 7.07 2.32
C CYS A 296 11.16 6.44 0.96
N GLU A 297 11.14 5.11 0.90
CA GLU A 297 10.94 4.31 -0.31
C GLU A 297 9.65 3.54 -0.26
N LEU A 298 9.09 3.29 -1.45
CA LEU A 298 8.04 2.30 -1.57
C LEU A 298 8.63 0.98 -1.10
N GLU A 299 7.91 0.30 -0.22
CA GLU A 299 8.34 -1.01 0.26
C GLU A 299 8.29 -1.99 -0.92
N ASP A 300 9.45 -2.50 -1.32
CA ASP A 300 9.52 -3.63 -2.25
C ASP A 300 8.75 -4.79 -1.61
N TYR A 301 7.55 -5.05 -2.13
CA TYR A 301 6.66 -6.05 -1.59
C TYR A 301 7.21 -7.48 -1.76
N SER A 302 8.28 -7.65 -2.55
CA SER A 302 8.99 -8.91 -2.77
C SER A 302 9.52 -9.56 -1.49
N GLU A 303 9.82 -8.80 -0.43
CA GLU A 303 10.30 -9.35 0.84
C GLU A 303 9.22 -9.43 1.94
N SER A 304 7.96 -9.14 1.60
CA SER A 304 6.78 -9.28 2.49
C SER A 304 5.71 -10.23 1.93
N SER A 305 5.99 -10.84 0.78
CA SER A 305 5.16 -11.90 0.22
C SER A 305 5.10 -13.06 1.20
N LEU A 306 3.96 -13.75 1.22
CA LEU A 306 3.86 -15.03 1.90
C LEU A 306 4.82 -16.07 1.30
N PHE A 307 5.20 -15.93 0.03
CA PHE A 307 5.98 -16.90 -0.72
C PHE A 307 7.43 -16.45 -0.87
N ASN A 308 8.37 -17.33 -0.53
CA ASN A 308 9.78 -17.17 -0.87
C ASN A 308 10.01 -17.36 -2.39
N PRO A 309 11.19 -17.01 -2.92
CA PRO A 309 11.52 -17.27 -4.32
C PRO A 309 11.30 -18.74 -4.70
N VAL A 310 10.57 -18.96 -5.80
CA VAL A 310 10.24 -20.30 -6.28
C VAL A 310 11.36 -20.89 -7.14
N GLU A 311 11.45 -22.22 -7.16
CA GLU A 311 12.30 -22.95 -8.10
C GLU A 311 11.68 -22.88 -9.52
N ILE A 312 12.49 -22.50 -10.51
CA ILE A 312 12.08 -22.49 -11.92
C ILE A 312 12.64 -23.73 -12.60
N ASP A 313 11.77 -24.52 -13.22
CA ASP A 313 12.10 -25.76 -13.90
C ASP A 313 11.31 -25.90 -15.22
N ASP A 314 12.01 -25.71 -16.33
CA ASP A 314 11.48 -25.85 -17.70
C ASP A 314 11.86 -27.20 -18.34
N SER A 315 12.34 -28.17 -17.55
CA SER A 315 12.63 -29.52 -18.07
C SER A 315 11.34 -30.24 -18.52
N GLU A 316 11.49 -31.31 -19.32
CA GLU A 316 10.36 -32.17 -19.65
C GLU A 316 9.81 -32.83 -18.38
N LEU A 317 8.49 -33.00 -18.31
CA LEU A 317 7.82 -33.68 -17.22
C LEU A 317 8.14 -35.18 -17.23
N ASP A 318 8.23 -35.77 -16.04
CA ASP A 318 8.38 -37.22 -15.89
C ASP A 318 7.24 -37.98 -16.57
N ARG A 319 7.55 -39.07 -17.28
CA ARG A 319 6.53 -39.91 -17.97
C ARG A 319 5.53 -40.56 -17.01
N GLU A 320 5.92 -40.75 -15.76
CA GLU A 320 5.09 -41.35 -14.70
C GLU A 320 4.38 -40.29 -13.85
N SER A 321 4.38 -39.03 -14.29
CA SER A 321 3.71 -37.93 -13.58
C SER A 321 2.22 -38.17 -13.41
N ILE A 322 1.71 -37.80 -12.24
CA ILE A 322 0.27 -37.80 -11.94
C ILE A 322 -0.26 -36.38 -12.02
N PHE A 323 -1.34 -36.15 -12.78
CA PHE A 323 -1.83 -34.81 -13.08
C PHE A 323 -3.02 -34.38 -12.23
N PHE A 324 -3.05 -33.09 -11.90
CA PHE A 324 -4.04 -32.46 -11.02
C PHE A 324 -4.48 -31.11 -11.60
N LEU A 325 -5.74 -30.75 -11.35
CA LEU A 325 -6.33 -29.52 -11.89
C LEU A 325 -6.97 -28.68 -10.78
N GLY A 326 -6.64 -27.39 -10.77
CA GLY A 326 -7.29 -26.39 -9.93
C GLY A 326 -8.07 -25.40 -10.78
N VAL A 327 -9.28 -25.03 -10.38
CA VAL A 327 -10.17 -24.15 -11.14
C VAL A 327 -10.71 -23.04 -10.25
N ASP A 328 -10.29 -21.78 -10.50
CA ASP A 328 -10.92 -20.62 -9.89
C ASP A 328 -12.12 -20.17 -10.73
N SER A 329 -13.30 -20.21 -10.12
CA SER A 329 -14.56 -19.98 -10.83
C SER A 329 -15.04 -18.55 -10.62
N ALA A 330 -14.92 -17.71 -11.64
CA ALA A 330 -15.68 -16.47 -11.73
C ALA A 330 -17.01 -16.74 -12.45
N TYR A 331 -18.13 -16.24 -11.93
CA TYR A 331 -19.45 -16.34 -12.59
C TYR A 331 -19.97 -14.96 -12.99
N LYS A 332 -20.46 -14.88 -14.24
CA LYS A 332 -21.12 -13.73 -14.88
C LYS A 332 -20.36 -12.42 -14.67
N GLY A 333 -19.26 -12.24 -15.41
CA GLY A 333 -18.46 -11.02 -15.36
C GLY A 333 -17.44 -10.94 -16.50
N LYS A 334 -16.65 -9.85 -16.50
CA LYS A 334 -15.49 -9.66 -17.38
C LYS A 334 -14.33 -10.63 -17.06
N ASP A 335 -14.35 -11.16 -15.84
CA ASP A 335 -13.33 -12.06 -15.30
C ASP A 335 -13.60 -13.50 -15.80
N GLY A 336 -12.56 -14.17 -16.27
CA GLY A 336 -12.63 -15.52 -16.86
C GLY A 336 -12.60 -16.63 -15.81
N ILE A 337 -12.85 -17.86 -16.24
CA ILE A 337 -12.56 -19.04 -15.42
C ILE A 337 -11.11 -19.44 -15.71
N GLU A 338 -10.27 -19.45 -14.68
CA GLU A 338 -8.88 -19.83 -14.79
C GLU A 338 -8.68 -21.26 -14.27
N ALA A 339 -8.05 -22.10 -15.07
CA ALA A 339 -7.71 -23.47 -14.72
C ALA A 339 -6.19 -23.67 -14.79
N VAL A 340 -5.61 -24.30 -13.77
CA VAL A 340 -4.15 -24.51 -13.67
C VAL A 340 -3.87 -25.99 -13.47
N LEU A 341 -2.92 -26.51 -14.25
CA LEU A 341 -2.41 -27.88 -14.14
C LEU A 341 -1.14 -27.92 -13.29
N CYS A 342 -1.06 -28.95 -12.46
CA CYS A 342 0.20 -29.37 -11.86
C CYS A 342 0.37 -30.89 -11.97
N ALA A 343 1.62 -31.32 -11.89
CA ALA A 343 2.05 -32.71 -11.98
C ALA A 343 2.79 -33.09 -10.70
N LEU A 344 2.45 -34.23 -10.08
CA LEU A 344 3.28 -34.88 -9.08
C LEU A 344 4.26 -35.82 -9.80
N GLU A 345 5.53 -35.49 -9.75
CA GLU A 345 6.60 -36.23 -10.42
C GLU A 345 7.07 -37.42 -9.57
N SER A 346 7.81 -38.34 -10.21
CA SER A 346 8.27 -39.59 -9.57
C SER A 346 9.21 -39.33 -8.38
N ASN A 347 9.91 -38.18 -8.40
CA ASN A 347 10.79 -37.70 -7.35
C ASN A 347 10.03 -37.09 -6.14
N GLY A 348 8.69 -37.02 -6.20
CA GLY A 348 7.84 -36.46 -5.16
C GLY A 348 7.73 -34.94 -5.15
N LYS A 349 8.30 -34.23 -6.16
CA LYS A 349 8.08 -32.81 -6.39
C LYS A 349 6.79 -32.58 -7.17
N VAL A 350 6.19 -31.41 -6.95
CA VAL A 350 5.03 -30.94 -7.70
C VAL A 350 5.47 -29.85 -8.66
N ARG A 351 5.22 -30.02 -9.95
CA ARG A 351 5.51 -29.01 -10.98
C ARG A 351 4.23 -28.34 -11.45
N VAL A 352 4.15 -27.01 -11.35
CA VAL A 352 3.08 -26.21 -11.95
C VAL A 352 3.53 -25.80 -13.35
N PHE A 353 2.84 -26.28 -14.38
CA PHE A 353 3.40 -26.22 -15.74
C PHE A 353 2.50 -25.60 -16.82
N ASP A 354 1.18 -25.60 -16.65
CA ASP A 354 0.26 -25.08 -17.69
C ASP A 354 -1.01 -24.44 -17.10
N LYS A 355 -1.65 -23.57 -17.90
CA LYS A 355 -2.90 -22.90 -17.53
C LYS A 355 -3.83 -22.68 -18.73
N PHE A 356 -5.12 -22.60 -18.44
CA PHE A 356 -6.18 -22.40 -19.42
C PHE A 356 -7.14 -21.31 -18.94
N SER A 357 -7.31 -20.28 -19.76
CA SER A 357 -8.28 -19.21 -19.51
C SER A 357 -9.53 -19.47 -20.34
N LEU A 358 -10.60 -19.88 -19.67
CA LEU A 358 -11.89 -20.22 -20.30
C LEU A 358 -12.78 -18.97 -20.28
N LYS A 359 -12.51 -18.05 -21.21
CA LYS A 359 -13.28 -16.81 -21.40
C LYS A 359 -14.31 -16.96 -22.51
N LYS A 360 -15.54 -16.51 -22.25
CA LYS A 360 -16.65 -16.54 -23.21
C LYS A 360 -17.23 -15.13 -23.33
N GLU A 361 -17.21 -14.58 -24.55
CA GLU A 361 -17.64 -13.20 -24.82
C GLU A 361 -19.15 -13.00 -24.59
N ASN A 362 -19.95 -14.02 -24.88
CA ASN A 362 -21.41 -14.01 -24.71
C ASN A 362 -21.85 -15.17 -23.82
N TRP A 363 -22.44 -14.86 -22.67
CA TRP A 363 -22.93 -15.86 -21.73
C TRP A 363 -24.39 -16.21 -21.99
N ILE A 364 -24.65 -17.49 -22.31
CA ILE A 364 -25.99 -18.05 -22.46
C ILE A 364 -26.13 -19.17 -21.42
N ASP A 365 -26.99 -18.94 -20.42
CA ASP A 365 -27.22 -19.87 -19.32
C ASP A 365 -27.57 -21.28 -19.85
N GLY A 366 -26.87 -22.31 -19.36
CA GLY A 366 -27.07 -23.71 -19.76
C GLY A 366 -26.38 -24.13 -21.06
N VAL A 367 -26.03 -23.21 -21.97
CA VAL A 367 -25.22 -23.49 -23.17
C VAL A 367 -23.74 -23.27 -22.84
N THR A 368 -23.38 -22.04 -22.45
CA THR A 368 -22.00 -21.67 -22.10
C THR A 368 -21.48 -22.52 -20.94
N SER A 369 -22.33 -22.85 -19.96
CA SER A 369 -21.98 -23.77 -18.87
C SER A 369 -21.60 -25.17 -19.38
N LYS A 370 -22.31 -25.72 -20.36
CA LYS A 370 -21.98 -27.03 -20.95
C LYS A 370 -20.70 -26.99 -21.78
N GLU A 371 -20.46 -25.90 -22.50
CA GLU A 371 -19.21 -25.69 -23.24
C GLU A 371 -18.00 -25.67 -22.30
N ILE A 372 -18.07 -24.91 -21.21
CA ILE A 372 -16.99 -24.84 -20.21
C ILE A 372 -16.74 -26.21 -19.59
N ILE A 373 -17.80 -26.95 -19.22
CA ILE A 373 -17.66 -28.32 -18.72
C ILE A 373 -16.99 -29.22 -19.76
N SER A 374 -17.39 -29.12 -21.03
CA SER A 374 -16.79 -29.90 -22.12
C SER A 374 -15.31 -29.58 -22.34
N GLU A 375 -14.92 -28.31 -22.25
CA GLU A 375 -13.52 -27.89 -22.36
C GLU A 375 -12.67 -28.41 -21.20
N LEU A 376 -13.19 -28.30 -19.96
CA LEU A 376 -12.53 -28.87 -18.78
C LEU A 376 -12.41 -30.40 -18.87
N LEU A 377 -13.44 -31.10 -19.36
CA LEU A 377 -13.36 -32.55 -19.62
C LEU A 377 -12.32 -32.89 -20.69
N GLY A 378 -12.17 -32.04 -21.70
CA GLY A 378 -11.11 -32.15 -22.71
C GLY A 378 -9.72 -32.11 -22.07
N ILE A 379 -9.49 -31.13 -21.18
CA ILE A 379 -8.23 -31.01 -20.41
C ILE A 379 -8.02 -32.23 -19.51
N ILE A 380 -9.03 -32.61 -18.72
CA ILE A 380 -8.98 -33.76 -17.80
C ILE A 380 -8.59 -35.04 -18.55
N LYS A 381 -9.19 -35.27 -19.73
CA LYS A 381 -8.91 -36.45 -20.55
C LYS A 381 -7.54 -36.40 -21.22
N ALA A 382 -7.11 -35.23 -21.69
CA ALA A 382 -5.82 -35.06 -22.37
C ALA A 382 -4.64 -35.35 -21.44
N TYR A 383 -4.78 -35.03 -20.16
CA TYR A 383 -3.73 -35.17 -19.15
C TYR A 383 -4.00 -36.30 -18.13
N ASP A 384 -5.06 -37.09 -18.30
CA ASP A 384 -5.48 -38.13 -17.35
C ASP A 384 -5.50 -37.65 -15.88
N VAL A 385 -6.13 -36.49 -15.66
CA VAL A 385 -6.15 -35.80 -14.37
C VAL A 385 -6.86 -36.65 -13.31
N GLN A 386 -6.21 -36.90 -12.18
CA GLN A 386 -6.75 -37.76 -11.12
C GLN A 386 -7.67 -37.04 -10.12
N MET A 387 -7.42 -35.75 -9.86
CA MET A 387 -8.24 -34.95 -8.95
C MET A 387 -8.35 -33.51 -9.42
N VAL A 388 -9.57 -32.97 -9.31
CA VAL A 388 -9.93 -31.60 -9.65
C VAL A 388 -10.46 -30.88 -8.41
N CYS A 389 -9.87 -29.74 -8.06
CA CYS A 389 -10.37 -28.85 -7.01
C CYS A 389 -10.92 -27.56 -7.60
N ILE A 390 -12.10 -27.14 -7.13
CA ILE A 390 -12.84 -26.01 -7.71
C ILE A 390 -13.29 -25.06 -6.59
N ASP A 391 -13.11 -23.74 -6.76
CA ASP A 391 -13.73 -22.76 -5.85
C ASP A 391 -15.26 -22.88 -5.91
N VAL A 392 -15.93 -23.15 -4.79
CA VAL A 392 -17.38 -23.27 -4.76
C VAL A 392 -18.11 -21.94 -4.72
N GLY A 393 -17.43 -20.81 -4.47
CA GLY A 393 -18.06 -19.50 -4.28
C GLY A 393 -19.12 -19.18 -5.35
N LYS A 394 -18.76 -19.28 -6.64
CA LYS A 394 -19.72 -19.25 -7.75
C LYS A 394 -19.62 -20.48 -8.67
N GLY A 395 -18.88 -21.51 -8.25
CA GLY A 395 -18.51 -22.68 -9.05
C GLY A 395 -19.22 -23.98 -8.69
N ILE A 396 -20.25 -23.96 -7.83
CA ILE A 396 -21.02 -25.18 -7.47
C ILE A 396 -21.50 -25.93 -8.71
N TRP A 397 -21.97 -25.22 -9.73
CA TRP A 397 -22.44 -25.82 -10.99
C TRP A 397 -21.33 -26.54 -11.76
N LEU A 398 -20.07 -26.11 -11.64
CA LEU A 398 -18.91 -26.83 -12.23
C LEU A 398 -18.64 -28.12 -11.45
N VAL A 399 -18.73 -28.08 -10.13
CA VAL A 399 -18.56 -29.27 -9.28
C VAL A 399 -19.63 -30.31 -9.62
N GLU A 400 -20.90 -29.91 -9.64
CA GLU A 400 -22.03 -30.80 -9.99
C GLU A 400 -21.92 -31.29 -11.44
N GLY A 401 -21.59 -30.40 -12.37
CA GLY A 401 -21.47 -30.71 -13.79
C GLY A 401 -20.35 -31.72 -14.08
N LEU A 402 -19.15 -31.51 -13.54
CA LEU A 402 -18.02 -32.41 -13.74
C LEU A 402 -18.19 -33.75 -12.99
N SER A 403 -18.82 -33.73 -11.82
CA SER A 403 -19.06 -34.95 -11.03
C SER A 403 -19.94 -35.97 -11.76
N GLN A 404 -20.82 -35.53 -12.67
CA GLN A 404 -21.63 -36.43 -13.51
C GLN A 404 -20.79 -37.27 -14.49
N TYR A 405 -19.59 -36.80 -14.82
CA TYR A 405 -18.67 -37.46 -15.75
C TYR A 405 -17.42 -37.99 -15.06
N ALA A 406 -17.38 -37.97 -13.72
CA ALA A 406 -16.26 -38.41 -12.91
C ALA A 406 -16.09 -39.94 -13.00
N ASN A 407 -15.38 -40.38 -14.04
CA ASN A 407 -14.98 -41.76 -14.24
C ASN A 407 -13.45 -41.81 -14.42
N GLY A 408 -12.74 -42.32 -13.42
CA GLY A 408 -11.27 -42.31 -13.38
C GLY A 408 -10.65 -41.06 -12.75
N PHE A 409 -11.47 -40.07 -12.35
CA PHE A 409 -11.02 -38.89 -11.61
C PHE A 409 -12.00 -38.50 -10.52
N SER A 410 -11.56 -37.63 -9.61
CA SER A 410 -12.37 -37.12 -8.50
C SER A 410 -12.52 -35.60 -8.56
N VAL A 411 -13.67 -35.08 -8.13
CA VAL A 411 -13.96 -33.64 -8.08
C VAL A 411 -14.25 -33.21 -6.65
N LYS A 412 -13.64 -32.11 -6.21
CA LYS A 412 -13.85 -31.53 -4.88
C LYS A 412 -14.11 -30.03 -4.97
N GLY A 413 -15.19 -29.60 -4.34
CA GLY A 413 -15.46 -28.19 -4.10
C GLY A 413 -14.71 -27.69 -2.86
N ILE A 414 -14.02 -26.57 -2.98
CA ILE A 414 -13.28 -25.90 -1.91
C ILE A 414 -13.92 -24.54 -1.63
N ASP A 415 -14.40 -24.33 -0.40
CA ASP A 415 -14.86 -23.03 0.09
C ASP A 415 -13.72 -22.33 0.82
N PHE A 416 -13.12 -21.31 0.20
CA PHE A 416 -12.05 -20.50 0.78
C PHE A 416 -12.44 -19.81 2.11
N GLY A 417 -13.73 -19.52 2.31
CA GLY A 417 -14.27 -18.91 3.52
C GLY A 417 -14.48 -19.89 4.68
N SER A 418 -14.51 -21.19 4.40
CA SER A 418 -14.75 -22.24 5.39
C SER A 418 -13.60 -22.38 6.41
N GLY A 419 -13.84 -23.14 7.47
CA GLY A 419 -12.79 -23.50 8.44
C GLY A 419 -11.70 -24.39 7.83
N THR A 420 -10.54 -24.46 8.50
CA THR A 420 -9.46 -25.36 8.09
C THR A 420 -9.85 -26.84 8.17
N THR A 421 -9.13 -27.71 7.45
CA THR A 421 -9.44 -29.15 7.37
C THR A 421 -9.38 -29.81 8.74
N LYS A 422 -10.50 -30.35 9.22
CA LYS A 422 -10.61 -30.99 10.55
C LYS A 422 -9.62 -32.13 10.75
N VAL A 423 -9.59 -33.10 9.83
CA VAL A 423 -8.70 -34.28 9.90
C VAL A 423 -7.23 -33.85 9.95
N ARG A 424 -6.83 -32.85 9.17
CA ARG A 424 -5.45 -32.34 9.18
C ARG A 424 -5.11 -31.61 10.48
N LYS A 425 -6.09 -30.92 11.08
CA LYS A 425 -5.93 -30.28 12.39
C LYS A 425 -5.76 -31.29 13.51
N GLU A 426 -6.50 -32.41 13.47
CA GLU A 426 -6.34 -33.54 14.39
C GLU A 426 -4.97 -34.20 14.26
N ALA A 427 -4.48 -34.33 13.02
CA ALA A 427 -3.11 -34.76 12.71
C ALA A 427 -2.03 -33.68 12.97
N LYS A 428 -2.40 -32.51 13.51
CA LYS A 428 -1.50 -31.39 13.84
C LYS A 428 -0.68 -30.84 12.68
N HIS A 429 -1.18 -30.90 11.44
CA HIS A 429 -0.52 -30.22 10.31
C HIS A 429 -0.48 -28.71 10.52
N TYR A 430 0.70 -28.11 10.34
CA TYR A 430 0.97 -26.71 10.64
C TYR A 430 -0.06 -25.75 10.03
N ALA A 431 -0.25 -25.80 8.71
CA ALA A 431 -1.20 -24.94 8.01
C ALA A 431 -2.66 -25.09 8.48
N ALA A 432 -3.10 -26.31 8.80
CA ALA A 432 -4.46 -26.56 9.30
C ALA A 432 -4.67 -26.10 10.75
N VAL A 433 -3.61 -26.13 11.57
CA VAL A 433 -3.63 -25.68 12.97
C VAL A 433 -3.59 -24.16 13.06
N TYR A 434 -2.69 -23.52 12.31
CA TYR A 434 -2.39 -22.09 12.41
C TYR A 434 -3.11 -21.23 11.37
N GLY A 435 -3.70 -21.82 10.33
CA GLY A 435 -4.58 -21.12 9.41
C GLY A 435 -5.87 -20.65 10.08
N PHE A 436 -6.26 -19.41 9.79
CA PHE A 436 -7.52 -18.83 10.29
C PHE A 436 -8.74 -19.44 9.59
N ASN A 437 -8.64 -19.68 8.29
CA ASN A 437 -9.66 -20.26 7.42
C ASN A 437 -9.01 -21.12 6.33
N LYS A 438 -9.83 -21.74 5.48
CA LYS A 438 -9.39 -22.58 4.36
C LYS A 438 -8.43 -21.84 3.42
N ARG A 439 -8.71 -20.56 3.10
CA ARG A 439 -7.80 -19.71 2.32
C ARG A 439 -6.40 -19.67 2.93
N ALA A 440 -6.30 -19.40 4.22
CA ALA A 440 -5.00 -19.38 4.90
C ALA A 440 -4.31 -20.74 4.93
N GLU A 441 -5.04 -21.83 5.17
CA GLU A 441 -4.48 -23.18 5.15
C GLU A 441 -3.79 -23.46 3.80
N ILE A 442 -4.48 -23.30 2.68
CA ILE A 442 -3.93 -23.69 1.37
C ILE A 442 -2.82 -22.75 0.89
N HIS A 443 -2.87 -21.47 1.28
CA HIS A 443 -1.79 -20.53 1.02
C HIS A 443 -0.52 -20.87 1.81
N MET A 444 -0.68 -21.25 3.08
CA MET A 444 0.42 -21.70 3.92
C MET A 444 0.99 -23.04 3.45
N ASP A 445 0.15 -23.94 2.94
CA ASP A 445 0.59 -25.19 2.31
C ASP A 445 1.53 -24.90 1.12
N LEU A 446 1.15 -24.00 0.22
CA LEU A 446 2.00 -23.63 -0.91
C LEU A 446 3.32 -22.98 -0.44
N ALA A 447 3.26 -22.07 0.53
CA ALA A 447 4.46 -21.45 1.08
C ALA A 447 5.43 -22.48 1.68
N ASP A 448 4.92 -23.42 2.48
CA ASP A 448 5.72 -24.49 3.07
C ASP A 448 6.33 -25.42 2.00
N LEU A 449 5.58 -25.74 0.95
CA LEU A 449 6.09 -26.55 -0.16
C LEU A 449 7.18 -25.83 -0.98
N ILE A 450 7.06 -24.51 -1.16
CA ILE A 450 8.11 -23.69 -1.79
C ILE A 450 9.36 -23.66 -0.92
N ASP A 451 9.20 -23.40 0.39
CA ASP A 451 10.30 -23.31 1.34
C ASP A 451 11.10 -24.61 1.43
N ASN A 452 10.41 -25.74 1.30
CA ASN A 452 11.01 -27.08 1.30
C ASN A 452 11.41 -27.58 -0.10
N GLN A 453 11.37 -26.73 -1.13
CA GLN A 453 11.73 -27.07 -2.52
C GLN A 453 10.97 -28.29 -3.07
N LYS A 454 9.72 -28.47 -2.63
CA LYS A 454 8.80 -29.52 -3.09
C LYS A 454 7.93 -29.05 -4.25
N VAL A 455 7.89 -27.75 -4.53
CA VAL A 455 7.15 -27.17 -5.67
C VAL A 455 8.11 -26.41 -6.57
N SER A 456 7.98 -26.64 -7.88
CA SER A 456 8.63 -25.86 -8.92
C SER A 456 7.60 -25.34 -9.94
N PHE A 457 7.98 -24.29 -10.66
CA PHE A 457 7.17 -23.67 -11.70
C PHE A 457 7.92 -23.67 -13.02
N THR A 458 7.22 -23.90 -14.14
CA THR A 458 7.78 -23.51 -15.44
C THR A 458 7.89 -21.99 -15.51
N LYS A 459 8.84 -21.48 -16.28
CA LYS A 459 9.11 -20.04 -16.38
C LYS A 459 7.89 -19.25 -16.82
N HIS A 460 7.17 -19.75 -17.83
CA HIS A 460 5.92 -19.14 -18.30
C HIS A 460 4.87 -19.04 -17.19
N MET A 461 4.71 -20.09 -16.39
CA MET A 461 3.76 -20.09 -15.29
C MET A 461 4.16 -19.08 -14.21
N TYR A 462 5.43 -19.10 -13.78
CA TYR A 462 5.90 -18.15 -12.78
C TYR A 462 5.77 -16.70 -13.25
N GLU A 463 6.18 -16.39 -14.48
CA GLU A 463 6.10 -15.03 -15.03
C GLU A 463 4.66 -14.50 -15.07
N SER A 464 3.66 -15.35 -15.30
CA SER A 464 2.26 -14.93 -15.35
C SER A 464 1.65 -14.65 -13.98
N MET A 465 2.12 -15.34 -12.93
CA MET A 465 1.57 -15.25 -11.58
C MET A 465 2.45 -14.50 -10.57
N ARG A 466 3.68 -14.16 -10.93
CA ARG A 466 4.66 -13.49 -10.04
C ARG A 466 4.08 -12.30 -9.29
N ASP A 467 3.36 -11.44 -10.00
CA ASP A 467 2.79 -10.23 -9.40
C ASP A 467 1.67 -10.57 -8.40
N GLN A 468 0.91 -11.63 -8.65
CA GLN A 468 -0.12 -12.14 -7.73
C GLN A 468 0.52 -12.74 -6.47
N MET A 469 1.56 -13.57 -6.64
CA MET A 469 2.31 -14.16 -5.53
C MET A 469 2.96 -13.09 -4.65
N ASN A 470 3.57 -12.07 -5.26
CA ASN A 470 4.22 -10.97 -4.55
C ASN A 470 3.24 -10.10 -3.76
N ALA A 471 1.99 -10.00 -4.22
CA ALA A 471 0.97 -9.19 -3.57
C ALA A 471 0.34 -9.84 -2.34
N VAL A 472 0.33 -11.18 -2.26
CA VAL A 472 -0.27 -11.93 -1.17
C VAL A 472 0.54 -11.83 0.13
N LYS A 473 -0.15 -11.52 1.24
CA LYS A 473 0.43 -11.39 2.57
C LYS A 473 -0.36 -12.15 3.63
N GLY A 474 0.37 -12.68 4.62
CA GLY A 474 -0.21 -13.17 5.86
C GLY A 474 -0.42 -12.04 6.88
N ILE A 475 -1.61 -11.97 7.47
CA ILE A 475 -1.96 -11.09 8.60
C ILE A 475 -2.30 -11.95 9.82
N ARG A 476 -1.96 -11.48 11.02
CA ARG A 476 -2.37 -12.16 12.26
C ARG A 476 -3.81 -11.77 12.61
N LYS A 477 -4.68 -12.76 12.87
CA LYS A 477 -6.08 -12.55 13.29
C LYS A 477 -6.39 -13.33 14.57
N GLY A 478 -7.29 -12.77 15.39
CA GLY A 478 -7.65 -13.29 16.72
C GLY A 478 -6.81 -12.67 17.83
N ASP A 479 -6.41 -13.48 18.81
CA ASP A 479 -5.44 -13.17 19.88
C ASP A 479 -3.98 -13.05 19.39
N GLY A 480 -3.76 -13.13 18.08
CA GLY A 480 -2.44 -13.12 17.44
C GLY A 480 -1.90 -14.50 17.09
N ALA A 481 -2.57 -15.60 17.47
CA ALA A 481 -2.06 -16.95 17.25
C ALA A 481 -2.23 -17.50 15.81
N LYS A 482 -3.21 -17.00 15.05
CA LYS A 482 -3.55 -17.54 13.71
C LYS A 482 -3.19 -16.60 12.57
N THR A 483 -2.84 -17.19 11.44
CA THR A 483 -2.55 -16.48 10.18
C THR A 483 -3.81 -16.47 9.31
N ALA A 484 -4.24 -15.29 8.88
CA ALA A 484 -5.19 -15.09 7.80
C ALA A 484 -4.47 -14.51 6.58
N ILE A 485 -5.06 -14.63 5.39
CA ILE A 485 -4.55 -13.98 4.18
C ILE A 485 -5.30 -12.67 3.99
N ILE A 486 -4.61 -11.64 3.48
CA ILE A 486 -5.26 -10.40 3.09
C ILE A 486 -6.44 -10.69 2.11
N PRO A 487 -7.57 -9.95 2.21
CA PRO A 487 -8.72 -10.11 1.32
C PRO A 487 -8.37 -9.98 -0.18
N LYS A 488 -9.16 -10.64 -1.05
CA LYS A 488 -9.04 -10.51 -2.52
C LYS A 488 -9.10 -9.03 -2.97
N ASP A 489 -9.95 -8.23 -2.34
CA ASP A 489 -10.11 -6.80 -2.68
C ASP A 489 -8.82 -6.00 -2.38
N GLU A 490 -8.11 -6.33 -1.29
CA GLU A 490 -6.81 -5.71 -0.99
C GLU A 490 -5.73 -6.15 -1.99
N ILE A 491 -5.73 -7.42 -2.40
CA ILE A 491 -4.80 -7.90 -3.44
C ILE A 491 -5.09 -7.19 -4.76
N LYS A 492 -6.36 -7.07 -5.13
CA LYS A 492 -6.81 -6.35 -6.34
C LYS A 492 -6.44 -4.88 -6.30
N ALA A 493 -6.47 -4.25 -5.13
CA ALA A 493 -5.98 -2.88 -4.95
C ALA A 493 -4.47 -2.76 -5.18
N ILE A 494 -3.67 -3.79 -4.86
CA ILE A 494 -2.22 -3.79 -5.05
C ILE A 494 -1.85 -3.99 -6.53
N ILE A 495 -2.49 -4.93 -7.24
CA ILE A 495 -2.05 -5.36 -8.60
C ILE A 495 -3.03 -5.00 -9.72
N GLY A 496 -4.13 -4.32 -9.41
CA GLY A 496 -5.14 -3.89 -10.40
C GLY A 496 -6.03 -5.01 -10.96
N LYS A 497 -5.81 -6.27 -10.56
CA LYS A 497 -6.60 -7.44 -10.98
C LYS A 497 -6.78 -8.44 -9.84
N SER A 498 -7.81 -9.28 -9.94
CA SER A 498 -8.01 -10.38 -8.99
C SER A 498 -6.90 -11.44 -9.15
N PRO A 499 -6.48 -12.12 -8.06
CA PRO A 499 -5.41 -13.12 -8.10
C PRO A 499 -5.93 -14.50 -8.56
N ASP A 500 -6.68 -14.54 -9.66
CA ASP A 500 -7.45 -15.74 -10.05
C ASP A 500 -6.52 -16.89 -10.52
N GLU A 501 -5.40 -16.57 -11.17
CA GLU A 501 -4.40 -17.58 -11.57
C GLU A 501 -3.72 -18.22 -10.34
N LEU A 502 -3.43 -17.42 -9.32
CA LEU A 502 -2.86 -17.90 -8.07
C LEU A 502 -3.87 -18.74 -7.29
N ASP A 503 -5.12 -18.31 -7.21
CA ASP A 503 -6.18 -19.08 -6.54
C ASP A 503 -6.41 -20.44 -7.24
N ALA A 504 -6.39 -20.48 -8.58
CA ALA A 504 -6.44 -21.73 -9.35
C ALA A 504 -5.20 -22.62 -9.08
N THR A 505 -4.01 -22.02 -8.98
CA THR A 505 -2.76 -22.73 -8.62
C THR A 505 -2.83 -23.34 -7.21
N LEU A 506 -3.36 -22.59 -6.24
CA LEU A 506 -3.53 -23.08 -4.88
C LEU A 506 -4.49 -24.28 -4.83
N LEU A 507 -5.55 -24.24 -5.64
CA LEU A 507 -6.49 -25.35 -5.76
C LEU A 507 -5.84 -26.59 -6.39
N SER A 508 -5.01 -26.43 -7.43
CA SER A 508 -4.34 -27.57 -8.08
C SER A 508 -3.38 -28.26 -7.11
N ILE A 509 -2.59 -27.49 -6.36
CA ILE A 509 -1.69 -28.01 -5.33
C ILE A 509 -2.46 -28.65 -4.17
N HIS A 510 -3.59 -28.05 -3.78
CA HIS A 510 -4.47 -28.65 -2.77
C HIS A 510 -5.06 -29.99 -3.23
N ALA A 511 -5.34 -30.16 -4.52
CA ALA A 511 -5.76 -31.44 -5.08
C ALA A 511 -4.67 -32.52 -4.91
N VAL A 512 -3.39 -32.18 -5.11
CA VAL A 512 -2.26 -33.10 -4.84
C VAL A 512 -2.24 -33.52 -3.37
N ILE A 513 -2.39 -32.58 -2.45
CA ILE A 513 -2.39 -32.83 -1.00
C ILE A 513 -3.54 -33.76 -0.62
N LEU A 514 -4.76 -33.48 -1.10
CA LEU A 514 -5.93 -34.30 -0.83
C LEU A 514 -5.80 -35.71 -1.41
N TYR A 515 -5.29 -35.84 -2.63
CA TYR A 515 -5.03 -37.13 -3.26
C TYR A 515 -4.00 -37.94 -2.46
N SER A 516 -2.89 -37.32 -2.07
CA SER A 516 -1.84 -37.99 -1.29
C SER A 516 -2.35 -38.46 0.07
N LEU A 517 -3.19 -37.65 0.73
CA LEU A 517 -3.88 -38.04 1.97
C LEU A 517 -4.80 -39.27 1.78
N THR A 518 -5.47 -39.38 0.63
CA THR A 518 -6.30 -40.57 0.33
C THR A 518 -5.48 -41.83 0.03
N GLN A 519 -4.25 -41.68 -0.44
CA GLN A 519 -3.33 -42.80 -0.73
C GLN A 519 -2.44 -43.19 0.47
N GLY A 520 -2.47 -42.42 1.57
CA GLY A 520 -1.61 -42.65 2.74
C GLY A 520 -0.16 -42.21 2.56
N ALA A 521 0.16 -41.45 1.52
CA ALA A 521 1.47 -40.85 1.28
C ALA A 521 1.49 -39.40 1.76
N PHE A 522 2.52 -39.00 2.51
CA PHE A 522 2.64 -37.62 3.03
C PHE A 522 3.66 -36.83 2.20
N ILE A 523 3.21 -35.73 1.59
CA ILE A 523 4.10 -34.78 0.89
C ILE A 523 4.97 -33.97 1.89
N TYR A 524 4.55 -33.92 3.16
CA TYR A 524 5.16 -33.13 4.25
C TYR A 524 6.27 -33.87 5.03
N GLN A 525 7.09 -34.71 4.38
CA GLN A 525 8.26 -35.34 5.01
C GLN A 525 9.56 -34.63 4.67
#